data_AF-A0A0N0FZJ7-F1
#
_entry.id   AF-A0A0N0FZJ7-F1
#
_cell.length_a   1.000
_cell.length_b   1.000
_cell.length_c   1.000
_cell.angle_alpha   90.00
_cell.angle_beta   90.00
_cell.angle_gamma   90.00
#
_symmetry.space_group_name_H-M   'P 1'
#
loop_
_entity.id
_entity.type
_entity.pdbx_description
1 polymer ?
#
loop_
_entity_poly.entity_id
_entity_poly.type
_entity_poly.pdbx_seq_one_letter_code
_entity_poly.pdbx_strand_id
1 'polypeptide(L)'
;MNAAAKVLPLTGTPVIPCTPAERLWTENCSYTLVELGADVSFKRRLHPKQGVTLERFHNALDELLMERLSRSGASNWALGMMMHGIIRGDMGMAREGLIEAFGGPDHKQAAFDVAQELLRPLAADGVIAQEEDDL
;
A
#
# COMPACT_ATOMS: atom_id res chain seq x y z
N MET A 1 -4.56 -1.48 38.25
CA MET A 1 -4.71 -2.68 37.39
C MET A 1 -5.98 -2.51 36.60
N ASN A 2 -5.92 -2.43 35.27
CA ASN A 2 -7.03 -2.86 34.42
C ASN A 2 -6.53 -3.16 33.00
N ALA A 3 -7.06 -4.27 32.50
CA ALA A 3 -6.50 -5.09 31.45
C ALA A 3 -6.52 -4.41 30.09
N ALA A 4 -5.42 -4.58 29.35
CA ALA A 4 -5.33 -4.29 27.93
C ALA A 4 -6.40 -5.11 27.18
N ALA A 5 -7.37 -4.40 26.58
CA ALA A 5 -8.31 -4.98 25.63
C ALA A 5 -7.52 -5.46 24.41
N LYS A 6 -7.25 -6.77 24.37
CA LYS A 6 -6.62 -7.45 23.26
C LYS A 6 -7.63 -7.49 22.12
N VAL A 7 -7.51 -6.56 21.18
CA VAL A 7 -8.30 -6.55 19.94
C VAL A 7 -7.95 -7.83 19.18
N LEU A 8 -8.91 -8.74 19.08
CA LEU A 8 -8.80 -9.97 18.29
C LEU A 8 -9.00 -9.61 16.80
N PRO A 9 -8.13 -10.04 15.87
CA PRO A 9 -8.32 -9.82 14.44
C PRO A 9 -9.48 -10.69 13.90
N LEU A 10 -10.31 -10.10 13.03
CA LEU A 10 -11.53 -10.70 12.47
C LEU A 10 -11.31 -11.70 11.32
N THR A 11 -10.10 -12.21 11.14
CA THR A 11 -9.79 -13.26 10.16
C THR A 11 -8.75 -14.19 10.76
N GLY A 12 -9.04 -15.49 10.78
CA GLY A 12 -8.35 -16.54 11.56
C GLY A 12 -6.91 -16.89 11.18
N THR A 13 -6.12 -15.94 10.67
CA THR A 13 -4.67 -16.07 10.56
C THR A 13 -4.04 -15.15 11.61
N PRO A 14 -3.25 -15.66 12.57
CA PRO A 14 -2.56 -14.79 13.50
C PRO A 14 -1.68 -13.83 12.72
N VAL A 15 -1.89 -12.52 12.91
CA VAL A 15 -0.98 -11.49 12.41
C VAL A 15 0.36 -11.71 13.10
N ILE A 16 1.28 -12.39 12.44
CA ILE A 16 2.64 -12.56 12.93
C ILE A 16 3.24 -11.16 12.98
N PRO A 17 3.63 -10.65 14.17
CA PRO A 17 4.22 -9.32 14.26
C PRO A 17 5.55 -9.31 13.50
N CYS A 18 5.75 -8.34 12.61
CA CYS A 18 7.03 -8.17 11.93
C CYS A 18 8.16 -7.91 12.93
N THR A 19 9.32 -8.49 12.67
CA THR A 19 10.57 -8.10 13.34
C THR A 19 10.92 -6.65 13.00
N PRO A 20 11.81 -5.98 13.78
CA PRO A 20 12.28 -4.64 13.42
C PRO A 20 12.91 -4.56 12.02
N ALA A 21 13.66 -5.60 11.61
CA ALA A 21 14.28 -5.67 10.29
C ALA A 21 13.23 -5.80 9.18
N GLU A 22 12.24 -6.69 9.34
CA GLU A 22 11.13 -6.86 8.38
C GLU A 22 10.30 -5.58 8.24
N ARG A 23 10.08 -4.86 9.35
CA ARG A 23 9.36 -3.59 9.34
C ARG A 23 10.12 -2.54 8.54
N LEU A 24 11.40 -2.35 8.83
CA LEU A 24 12.26 -1.41 8.12
C LEU A 24 12.33 -1.74 6.62
N TRP A 25 12.48 -3.02 6.29
CA TRP A 25 12.45 -3.50 4.91
C TRP A 25 11.13 -3.13 4.23
N THR A 26 9.99 -3.42 4.88
CA THR A 26 8.66 -3.11 4.36
C THR A 26 8.46 -1.61 4.15
N GLU A 27 8.89 -0.77 5.09
CA GLU A 27 8.81 0.69 5.01
C GLU A 27 9.61 1.23 3.81
N ASN A 28 10.85 0.78 3.64
CA ASN A 28 11.72 1.18 2.53
C ASN A 28 11.17 0.74 1.17
N CYS A 29 10.67 -0.50 1.08
CA CYS A 29 10.06 -1.01 -0.15
C CYS A 29 8.72 -0.31 -0.46
N SER A 30 7.95 0.07 0.56
CA SER A 30 6.71 0.84 0.36
C SER A 30 7.01 2.22 -0.22
N TYR A 31 8.09 2.87 0.23
CA TYR A 31 8.57 4.13 -0.37
C TYR A 31 8.91 3.96 -1.86
N THR A 32 9.51 2.83 -2.23
CA THR A 32 9.84 2.52 -3.63
C THR A 32 8.58 2.42 -4.51
N LEU A 33 7.53 1.76 -4.04
CA LEU A 33 6.26 1.67 -4.77
C LEU A 33 5.54 3.02 -4.86
N VAL A 34 5.42 3.73 -3.74
CA VAL A 34 4.53 4.89 -3.63
C VAL A 34 5.17 6.19 -4.14
N GLU A 35 6.45 6.41 -3.84
CA GLU A 35 7.12 7.70 -4.11
C GLU A 35 8.03 7.61 -5.33
N LEU A 36 8.78 6.51 -5.48
CA LEU A 36 9.65 6.32 -6.64
C LEU A 36 8.88 5.79 -7.85
N GLY A 37 7.71 5.18 -7.63
CA GLY A 37 6.90 4.61 -8.70
C GLY A 37 7.65 3.52 -9.44
N ALA A 38 8.28 2.59 -8.72
CA ALA A 38 9.05 1.49 -9.28
C ALA A 38 8.67 0.14 -8.65
N ASP A 39 8.86 -0.94 -9.42
CA ASP A 39 8.70 -2.31 -8.91
C ASP A 39 9.66 -2.57 -7.75
N VAL A 40 9.19 -3.30 -6.73
CA VAL A 40 10.06 -3.88 -5.71
C VAL A 40 10.40 -5.29 -6.14
N SER A 41 11.70 -5.63 -6.17
CA SER A 41 12.09 -7.00 -6.41
C SER A 41 13.40 -7.39 -5.73
N PHE A 42 13.45 -8.64 -5.28
CA PHE A 42 14.60 -9.25 -4.61
C PHE A 42 14.70 -10.71 -5.02
N LYS A 43 15.85 -11.35 -4.75
CA LYS A 43 16.06 -12.76 -5.06
C LYS A 43 16.91 -13.42 -3.99
N ARG A 44 16.28 -14.28 -3.20
CA ARG A 44 16.97 -15.16 -2.28
C ARG A 44 17.74 -16.25 -3.04
N ARG A 45 18.88 -16.68 -2.51
CA ARG A 45 19.73 -17.72 -3.08
C ARG A 45 18.96 -19.03 -3.23
N LEU A 46 19.04 -19.64 -4.42
CA LEU A 46 18.30 -20.87 -4.79
C LEU A 46 16.76 -20.72 -4.86
N HIS A 47 16.21 -19.51 -4.70
CA HIS A 47 14.80 -19.23 -4.87
C HIS A 47 14.54 -18.43 -6.18
N PRO A 48 13.31 -18.48 -6.73
CA PRO A 48 12.92 -17.60 -7.81
C PRO A 48 12.92 -16.14 -7.34
N LYS A 49 13.02 -15.20 -8.30
CA LYS A 49 12.87 -13.77 -8.04
C LYS A 49 11.47 -13.49 -7.50
N GLN A 50 11.38 -12.71 -6.43
CA GLN A 50 10.15 -12.34 -5.74
C GLN A 50 10.01 -10.81 -5.72
N GLY A 51 8.83 -10.30 -5.38
CA GLY A 51 8.59 -8.87 -5.33
C GLY A 51 7.13 -8.47 -5.54
N VAL A 52 6.91 -7.17 -5.64
CA VAL A 52 5.62 -6.54 -5.96
C VAL A 52 5.83 -5.63 -7.17
N THR A 53 5.08 -5.89 -8.23
CA THR A 53 5.09 -5.04 -9.43
C THR A 53 4.16 -3.83 -9.23
N LEU A 54 4.41 -2.75 -9.97
CA LEU A 54 3.53 -1.60 -10.03
C LEU A 54 2.13 -1.96 -10.52
N GLU A 55 2.02 -2.90 -11.46
CA GLU A 55 0.71 -3.39 -11.89
C GLU A 55 -0.07 -4.00 -10.72
N ARG A 56 0.58 -4.84 -9.90
CA ARG A 56 -0.06 -5.42 -8.71
C ARG A 56 -0.42 -4.34 -7.68
N PHE A 57 0.46 -3.37 -7.50
CA PHE A 57 0.21 -2.25 -6.59
C PHE A 57 -0.97 -1.37 -7.05
N HIS A 58 -1.01 -1.00 -8.33
CA HIS A 58 -2.12 -0.22 -8.90
C HIS A 58 -3.45 -0.99 -8.82
N ASN A 59 -3.47 -2.30 -9.10
CA ASN A 59 -4.67 -3.10 -8.92
C ASN A 59 -5.20 -3.05 -7.47
N ALA A 60 -4.31 -3.06 -6.47
CA ALA A 60 -4.71 -2.93 -5.07
C ALA A 60 -5.19 -1.50 -4.72
N LEU A 61 -4.62 -0.46 -5.34
CA LEU A 61 -5.14 0.90 -5.21
C LEU A 61 -6.51 1.07 -5.87
N ASP A 62 -6.74 0.41 -7.00
CA ASP A 62 -8.04 0.39 -7.69
C ASP A 62 -9.10 -0.29 -6.80
N GLU A 63 -8.78 -1.44 -6.20
CA GLU A 63 -9.64 -2.13 -5.23
C GLU A 63 -9.99 -1.22 -4.05
N LEU A 64 -9.00 -0.55 -3.46
CA LEU A 64 -9.21 0.41 -2.37
C LEU A 64 -10.10 1.59 -2.82
N LEU A 65 -9.83 2.19 -3.97
CA LEU A 65 -10.60 3.33 -4.47
C LEU A 65 -12.05 2.93 -4.76
N MET A 66 -12.27 1.77 -5.38
CA MET A 66 -13.60 1.22 -5.61
C MET A 66 -14.34 0.96 -4.30
N GLU A 67 -13.66 0.40 -3.29
CA GLU A 67 -14.24 0.21 -1.96
C GLU A 67 -14.73 1.55 -1.39
N ARG A 68 -13.90 2.61 -1.45
CA ARG A 68 -14.27 3.94 -0.94
C ARG A 68 -15.44 4.54 -1.69
N LEU A 69 -15.44 4.46 -3.01
CA LEU A 69 -16.52 4.98 -3.86
C LEU A 69 -17.83 4.21 -3.72
N SER A 70 -17.77 2.94 -3.28
CA SER A 70 -18.96 2.12 -3.03
C SER A 70 -19.69 2.46 -1.71
N ARG A 71 -19.08 3.26 -0.83
CA ARG A 71 -19.66 3.57 0.49
C ARG A 71 -20.87 4.49 0.38
N SER A 72 -21.86 4.28 1.26
CA SER A 72 -23.00 5.18 1.37
C SER A 72 -22.52 6.59 1.73
N GLY A 73 -22.91 7.59 0.93
CA GLY A 73 -22.49 8.97 1.09
C GLY A 73 -21.14 9.31 0.43
N ALA A 74 -20.54 8.39 -0.33
CA ALA A 74 -19.40 8.70 -1.18
C ALA A 74 -19.79 9.71 -2.28
N SER A 75 -18.79 10.42 -2.79
CA SER A 75 -18.99 11.42 -3.82
C SER A 75 -19.41 10.82 -5.16
N ASN A 76 -20.42 11.41 -5.79
CA ASN A 76 -20.92 10.96 -7.09
C ASN A 76 -20.07 11.44 -8.29
N TRP A 77 -19.14 12.38 -8.09
CA TRP A 77 -18.39 13.02 -9.18
C TRP A 77 -16.88 13.05 -8.99
N ALA A 78 -16.35 12.45 -7.91
CA ALA A 78 -14.91 12.41 -7.61
C ALA A 78 -14.07 11.89 -8.80
N LEU A 79 -14.48 10.80 -9.43
CA LEU A 79 -13.82 10.26 -10.63
C LEU A 79 -13.84 11.25 -11.80
N GLY A 80 -14.95 11.97 -11.97
CA GLY A 80 -15.08 13.01 -12.99
C GLY A 80 -14.11 14.18 -12.76
N MET A 81 -13.94 14.60 -11.49
CA MET A 81 -12.95 15.62 -11.13
C MET A 81 -11.52 15.15 -11.41
N MET A 82 -11.18 13.91 -11.05
CA MET A 82 -9.88 13.31 -11.37
C MET A 82 -9.59 13.34 -12.87
N MET A 83 -10.53 12.81 -13.67
CA MET A 83 -10.41 12.73 -15.11
C MET A 83 -10.31 14.12 -15.76
N HIS A 84 -11.19 15.04 -15.37
CA HIS A 84 -11.23 16.39 -15.94
C HIS A 84 -9.98 17.18 -15.58
N GLY A 85 -9.50 17.08 -14.33
CA GLY A 85 -8.25 17.69 -13.88
C GLY A 85 -7.07 17.23 -14.73
N ILE A 86 -6.92 15.92 -14.95
CA ILE A 86 -5.86 15.36 -15.80
C ILE A 86 -5.94 15.91 -17.24
N ILE A 87 -7.13 15.91 -17.86
CA ILE A 87 -7.35 16.43 -19.22
C ILE A 87 -6.98 17.91 -19.32
N ARG A 88 -7.25 18.69 -18.27
CA ARG A 88 -6.97 20.13 -18.22
C ARG A 88 -5.53 20.46 -17.81
N GLY A 89 -4.73 19.47 -17.40
CA GLY A 89 -3.45 19.70 -16.74
C GLY A 89 -3.57 20.33 -15.34
N ASP A 90 -4.76 20.29 -14.74
CA ASP A 90 -5.05 20.79 -13.40
C ASP A 90 -4.92 19.65 -12.39
N MET A 91 -3.68 19.44 -11.93
CA MET A 91 -3.38 18.45 -10.89
C MET A 91 -3.97 18.79 -9.52
N GLY A 92 -4.37 20.06 -9.30
CA GLY A 92 -5.08 20.48 -8.09
C GLY A 92 -6.48 19.89 -8.07
N MET A 93 -7.24 20.08 -9.15
CA MET A 93 -8.56 19.49 -9.33
C MET A 93 -8.52 17.95 -9.28
N ALA A 94 -7.50 17.34 -9.90
CA ALA A 94 -7.37 15.89 -9.85
C ALA A 94 -7.13 15.38 -8.42
N ARG A 95 -6.29 16.09 -7.66
CA ARG A 95 -6.06 15.80 -6.23
C ARG A 95 -7.31 16.01 -5.38
N GLU A 96 -8.08 17.07 -5.63
CA GLU A 96 -9.35 17.31 -4.93
C GLU A 96 -10.34 16.17 -5.18
N GLY A 97 -10.45 15.69 -6.41
CA GLY A 97 -11.25 14.50 -6.73
C GLY A 97 -10.82 13.28 -5.92
N LEU A 98 -9.51 13.05 -5.77
CA LEU A 98 -8.98 11.95 -4.96
C LEU A 98 -9.30 12.13 -3.45
N ILE A 99 -9.14 13.33 -2.90
CA ILE A 99 -9.49 13.65 -1.50
C ILE A 99 -10.98 13.39 -1.26
N GLU A 100 -11.81 13.82 -2.20
CA GLU A 100 -13.27 13.66 -2.17
C GLU A 100 -13.67 12.18 -2.23
N ALA A 101 -13.00 11.36 -3.05
CA ALA A 101 -13.21 9.91 -3.07
C ALA A 101 -12.90 9.23 -1.73
N PHE A 102 -11.88 9.72 -1.02
CA PHE A 102 -11.47 9.20 0.28
C PHE A 102 -12.26 9.79 1.46
N GLY A 103 -13.05 10.85 1.24
CA GLY A 103 -13.73 11.59 2.30
C GLY A 103 -12.76 12.32 3.24
N GLY A 104 -11.55 12.64 2.79
CA GLY A 104 -10.52 13.26 3.61
C GLY A 104 -9.11 13.25 2.99
N PRO A 105 -8.13 13.94 3.62
CA PRO A 105 -6.80 14.14 3.05
C PRO A 105 -5.88 12.91 3.13
N ASP A 106 -6.30 11.81 3.76
CA ASP A 106 -5.43 10.67 4.11
C ASP A 106 -5.16 9.68 2.96
N HIS A 107 -5.43 10.09 1.71
CA HIS A 107 -5.24 9.26 0.51
C HIS A 107 -3.79 8.80 0.32
N LYS A 108 -2.82 9.61 0.74
CA LYS A 108 -1.39 9.26 0.62
C LYS A 108 -0.99 8.17 1.61
N GLN A 109 -1.38 8.28 2.87
CA GLN A 109 -1.09 7.22 3.86
C GLN A 109 -1.78 5.92 3.47
N ALA A 110 -3.02 5.99 2.96
CA ALA A 110 -3.73 4.81 2.50
C ALA A 110 -2.97 4.05 1.38
N ALA A 111 -2.27 4.75 0.49
CA ALA A 111 -1.41 4.11 -0.51
C ALA A 111 -0.20 3.41 0.13
N PHE A 112 0.41 4.00 1.15
CA PHE A 112 1.46 3.34 1.92
C PHE A 112 0.95 2.12 2.68
N ASP A 113 -0.24 2.17 3.24
CA ASP A 113 -0.83 1.04 3.97
C ASP A 113 -1.07 -0.14 3.02
N VAL A 114 -1.61 0.11 1.82
CA VAL A 114 -1.76 -0.91 0.76
C VAL A 114 -0.41 -1.48 0.33
N ALA A 115 0.60 -0.63 0.13
CA ALA A 115 1.95 -1.10 -0.20
C ALA A 115 2.51 -2.02 0.90
N GLN A 116 2.36 -1.64 2.17
CA GLN A 116 2.79 -2.45 3.31
C GLN A 116 2.03 -3.78 3.40
N GLU A 117 0.72 -3.80 3.12
CA GLU A 117 -0.07 -5.03 3.11
C GLU A 117 0.40 -6.02 2.04
N LEU A 118 0.75 -5.53 0.84
CA LEU A 118 1.31 -6.37 -0.22
C LEU A 118 2.72 -6.88 0.11
N LEU A 119 3.54 -6.06 0.77
CA LEU A 119 4.95 -6.35 1.04
C LEU A 119 5.17 -7.19 2.31
N ARG A 120 4.30 -7.05 3.32
CA ARG A 120 4.45 -7.73 4.61
C ARG A 120 4.62 -9.26 4.50
N PRO A 121 3.88 -9.98 3.64
CA PRO A 121 4.09 -11.43 3.46
C PRO A 121 5.45 -11.80 2.88
N LEU A 122 6.14 -10.85 2.25
CA LEU A 122 7.45 -11.04 1.59
C LEU A 122 8.63 -10.58 2.45
N ALA A 123 8.36 -9.88 3.56
CA ALA A 123 9.39 -9.17 4.31
C ALA A 123 10.48 -10.08 4.88
N ALA A 124 10.11 -11.27 5.36
CA ALA A 124 11.09 -12.23 5.89
C ALA A 124 12.08 -12.70 4.82
N ASP A 125 11.59 -13.11 3.65
CA ASP A 125 12.47 -13.49 2.53
C ASP A 125 13.25 -12.29 1.98
N GLY A 126 12.64 -11.10 1.99
CA GLY A 126 13.29 -9.85 1.56
C GLY A 126 14.47 -9.46 2.42
N VAL A 127 14.37 -9.59 3.75
CA VAL A 127 15.48 -9.35 4.68
C VAL A 127 16.61 -10.38 4.45
N ILE A 128 16.28 -11.66 4.31
CA ILE A 128 17.29 -12.70 4.03
C ILE A 128 18.00 -12.42 2.71
N ALA A 129 17.27 -12.05 1.66
CA ALA A 129 17.86 -11.73 0.37
C ALA A 129 18.81 -10.52 0.45
N GLN A 130 18.45 -9.49 1.23
CA GLN A 130 19.33 -8.34 1.47
C GLN A 130 20.62 -8.75 2.19
N GLU A 131 20.51 -9.58 3.23
CA GLU A 131 21.69 -10.12 3.94
C GLU A 131 22.57 -10.97 3.02
N GLU A 132 21.98 -11.75 2.11
CA GLU A 132 22.72 -12.56 1.13
C GLU A 132 23.43 -11.71 0.05
N ASP A 133 22.83 -10.60 -0.38
CA ASP A 133 23.42 -9.67 -1.35
C ASP A 133 24.55 -8.82 -0.74
N ASP A 134 24.55 -8.61 0.58
CA ASP A 134 25.56 -7.84 1.31
C ASP A 134 26.81 -8.65 1.71
N LEU A 135 26.83 -9.98 1.47
CA LEU A 135 27.94 -10.91 1.76
C LEU A 135 28.93 -11.10 0.60
#